data_AF-A0AAP5I3W6-F1
#
_entry.id   AF-A0AAP5I3W6-F1
#
_cell.length_a   1.000
_cell.length_b   1.000
_cell.length_c   1.000
_cell.angle_alpha   90.00
_cell.angle_beta   90.00
_cell.angle_gamma   90.00
#
_symmetry.space_group_name_H-M   'P 1'
#
loop_
_entity.id
_entity.type
_entity.pdbx_description
1 polymer ?
#
loop_
_entity_poly.entity_id
_entity_poly.type
_entity_poly.pdbx_seq_one_letter_code
_entity_poly.pdbx_strand_id
1 'polypeptide(L)'
;MRYLGLALFAEGSTDYQFFPPVLRRVTEELCLRNARFSVEISEVLRLYTPKDYRDSDLTTQILSASREALGAFNILFIHTDGAGDSLAAYEERVKPARDRILTDLGKQQERIVGVVPVREMEAWTLVDGEALRGAFGTVLNDEALGIPKRTRDVEGIFDPKQVLEQAYGKVVGSRRRSKRKVADFFDAIGERVRLERLREVPAYQDFEKELQTALIELGYFS
;
A
#
# COMPACT_ATOMS: atom_id res chain seq x y z
N MET A 1 -7.96 -25.11 8.20
CA MET A 1 -7.41 -23.75 8.31
C MET A 1 -6.23 -23.67 7.37
N ARG A 2 -6.14 -22.65 6.51
CA ARG A 2 -4.98 -22.43 5.61
C ARG A 2 -4.27 -21.15 6.03
N TYR A 3 -2.95 -21.13 5.89
CA TYR A 3 -2.13 -19.99 6.19
C TYR A 3 -1.84 -19.19 4.91
N LEU A 4 -2.02 -17.87 4.95
CA LEU A 4 -1.73 -16.94 3.87
C LEU A 4 -0.66 -15.95 4.34
N GLY A 5 0.58 -16.16 3.88
CA GLY A 5 1.70 -15.27 4.13
C GLY A 5 1.68 -14.06 3.19
N LEU A 6 1.90 -12.86 3.74
CA LEU A 6 1.95 -11.60 3.00
C LEU A 6 3.34 -10.98 3.10
N ALA A 7 3.82 -10.41 2.01
CA ALA A 7 5.06 -9.63 1.97
C ALA A 7 4.87 -8.32 1.19
N LEU A 8 5.67 -7.30 1.50
CA LEU A 8 5.68 -6.01 0.82
C LEU A 8 7.12 -5.63 0.45
N PHE A 9 7.32 -5.26 -0.81
CA PHE A 9 8.46 -4.49 -1.27
C PHE A 9 7.97 -3.10 -1.68
N ALA A 10 8.56 -2.04 -1.13
CA ALA A 10 8.21 -0.65 -1.42
C ALA A 10 9.46 0.19 -1.63
N GLU A 11 9.40 1.18 -2.52
CA GLU A 11 10.51 2.09 -2.80
C GLU A 11 10.81 3.01 -1.60
N GLY A 12 9.79 3.53 -0.92
CA GLY A 12 9.92 4.50 0.16
C GLY A 12 9.84 3.89 1.57
N SER A 13 10.68 4.38 2.48
CA SER A 13 10.68 3.94 3.89
C SER A 13 9.35 4.20 4.63
N THR A 14 8.62 5.23 4.22
CA THR A 14 7.32 5.64 4.77
C THR A 14 6.19 4.72 4.34
N ASP A 15 6.32 4.07 3.20
CA ASP A 15 5.31 3.16 2.63
C ASP A 15 5.13 1.93 3.51
N TYR A 16 6.22 1.46 4.13
CA TYR A 16 6.21 0.39 5.13
C TYR A 16 5.50 0.76 6.44
N GLN A 17 5.09 2.01 6.61
CA GLN A 17 4.27 2.41 7.75
C GLN A 17 2.79 2.38 7.35
N PHE A 18 2.43 2.93 6.20
CA PHE A 18 1.02 3.00 5.78
C PHE A 18 0.47 1.67 5.24
N PHE A 19 1.19 0.99 4.35
CA PHE A 19 0.62 -0.15 3.62
C PHE A 19 0.44 -1.43 4.43
N PRO A 20 1.36 -1.87 5.31
CA PRO A 20 1.19 -3.12 6.05
C PRO A 20 -0.18 -3.27 6.75
N PRO A 21 -0.67 -2.29 7.55
CA PRO A 21 -2.00 -2.42 8.15
C PRO A 21 -3.12 -2.42 7.10
N VAL A 22 -3.02 -1.64 6.03
CA VAL A 22 -4.03 -1.60 4.96
C VAL A 22 -4.12 -2.92 4.21
N LEU A 23 -2.98 -3.45 3.75
CA LEU A 23 -2.87 -4.70 2.99
C LEU A 23 -3.35 -5.90 3.80
N ARG A 24 -3.02 -5.95 5.09
CA ARG A 24 -3.51 -6.99 5.99
C ARG A 24 -5.03 -6.92 6.13
N ARG A 25 -5.57 -5.73 6.44
CA ARG A 25 -7.02 -5.52 6.66
C ARG A 25 -7.85 -5.81 5.41
N VAL A 26 -7.43 -5.37 4.22
CA VAL A 26 -8.17 -5.67 2.99
C VAL A 26 -8.13 -7.17 2.67
N THR A 27 -6.98 -7.82 2.86
CA THR A 27 -6.88 -9.27 2.66
C THR A 27 -7.78 -10.03 3.63
N GLU A 28 -7.79 -9.64 4.92
CA GLU A 28 -8.69 -10.19 5.93
C GLU A 28 -10.15 -10.02 5.56
N GLU A 29 -10.56 -8.82 5.15
CA GLU A 29 -11.93 -8.54 4.77
C GLU A 29 -12.36 -9.36 3.54
N LEU A 30 -11.50 -9.48 2.53
CA LEU A 30 -11.79 -10.29 1.35
C LEU A 30 -11.87 -11.79 1.69
N CYS A 31 -10.96 -12.30 2.52
CA CYS A 31 -10.99 -13.70 2.98
C CYS A 31 -12.22 -13.99 3.84
N LEU A 32 -12.58 -13.11 4.78
CA LEU A 32 -13.78 -13.25 5.59
C LEU A 32 -15.05 -13.33 4.74
N ARG A 33 -15.10 -12.61 3.62
CA ARG A 33 -16.26 -12.56 2.73
C ARG A 33 -16.32 -13.72 1.74
N ASN A 34 -15.19 -14.15 1.21
CA ASN A 34 -15.15 -14.99 0.00
C ASN A 34 -14.42 -16.33 0.18
N ALA A 35 -13.65 -16.52 1.26
CA ALA A 35 -12.88 -17.75 1.42
C ALA A 35 -13.77 -18.94 1.76
N ARG A 36 -13.47 -20.10 1.16
CA ARG A 36 -14.21 -21.36 1.39
C ARG A 36 -13.90 -22.02 2.74
N PHE A 37 -12.92 -21.50 3.46
CA PHE A 37 -12.40 -22.07 4.70
C PHE A 37 -11.75 -20.96 5.55
N SER A 38 -11.51 -21.24 6.82
CA SER A 38 -10.77 -20.34 7.71
C SER A 38 -9.34 -20.10 7.17
N VAL A 39 -9.00 -18.83 6.99
CA VAL A 39 -7.67 -18.37 6.56
C VAL A 39 -7.00 -17.65 7.73
N GLU A 40 -5.81 -18.07 8.09
CA GLU A 40 -4.93 -17.34 9.00
C GLU A 40 -4.00 -16.47 8.16
N ILE A 41 -4.07 -15.16 8.36
CA ILE A 41 -3.32 -14.17 7.58
C ILE A 41 -2.16 -13.66 8.42
N SER A 42 -0.96 -13.71 7.86
CA SER A 42 0.25 -13.25 8.53
C SER A 42 0.30 -11.73 8.66
N GLU A 43 1.19 -11.25 9.53
CA GLU A 43 1.71 -9.90 9.38
C GLU A 43 2.40 -9.73 8.03
N VAL A 44 2.42 -8.50 7.50
CA VAL A 44 3.06 -8.22 6.22
C VAL A 44 4.57 -8.15 6.41
N LEU A 45 5.28 -9.15 5.90
CA LEU A 45 6.74 -9.22 5.90
C LEU A 45 7.32 -8.10 5.05
N ARG A 46 8.23 -7.30 5.63
CA ARG A 46 8.90 -6.20 4.92
C ARG A 46 10.13 -6.75 4.21
N LEU A 47 10.14 -6.66 2.88
CA LEU A 47 11.30 -7.03 2.07
C LEU A 47 12.10 -5.78 1.74
N TYR A 48 13.43 -5.87 1.76
CA TYR A 48 14.33 -4.77 1.43
C TYR A 48 15.33 -5.20 0.38
N THR A 49 15.82 -4.25 -0.42
CA THR A 49 16.92 -4.52 -1.35
C THR A 49 18.15 -5.04 -0.59
N PRO A 50 18.62 -6.26 -0.90
CA PRO A 50 19.83 -6.78 -0.26
C PRO A 50 21.04 -5.92 -0.61
N LYS A 51 22.04 -5.89 0.26
CA LYS A 51 23.18 -4.96 0.16
C LYS A 51 23.90 -5.04 -1.18
N ASP A 52 24.06 -6.25 -1.71
CA ASP A 52 24.81 -6.52 -2.94
C ASP A 52 24.06 -6.11 -4.21
N TYR A 53 22.77 -5.76 -4.10
CA TYR A 53 21.91 -5.38 -5.22
C TYR A 53 21.46 -3.91 -5.18
N ARG A 54 21.97 -3.09 -4.25
CA ARG A 54 21.53 -1.69 -4.12
C ARG A 54 21.78 -0.83 -5.35
N ASP A 55 22.79 -1.17 -6.14
CA ASP A 55 23.16 -0.45 -7.37
C ASP A 55 22.57 -1.11 -8.63
N SER A 56 21.78 -2.18 -8.50
CA SER A 56 21.11 -2.83 -9.64
C SER A 56 19.80 -2.13 -10.00
N ASP A 57 19.24 -2.49 -11.16
CA ASP A 57 17.89 -2.06 -11.54
C ASP A 57 16.82 -2.58 -10.56
N LEU A 58 15.67 -1.91 -10.50
CA LEU A 58 14.58 -2.22 -9.57
C LEU A 58 14.07 -3.66 -9.71
N THR A 59 13.99 -4.20 -10.93
CA THR A 59 13.54 -5.58 -11.14
C THR A 59 14.50 -6.58 -10.49
N THR A 60 15.81 -6.37 -10.64
CA THR A 60 16.84 -7.17 -9.97
C THR A 60 16.80 -7.02 -8.44
N GLN A 61 16.52 -5.81 -7.94
CA GLN A 61 16.36 -5.57 -6.50
C GLN A 61 15.17 -6.35 -5.91
N ILE A 62 14.00 -6.27 -6.56
CA ILE A 62 12.79 -6.98 -6.10
C ILE A 62 13.00 -8.50 -6.19
N LEU A 63 13.58 -8.99 -7.29
CA LEU A 63 13.85 -10.42 -7.49
C LEU A 63 14.80 -10.97 -6.42
N SER A 64 15.88 -10.25 -6.10
CA SER A 64 16.84 -10.67 -5.08
C SER A 64 16.21 -10.66 -3.69
N ALA A 65 15.45 -9.63 -3.32
CA ALA A 65 14.69 -9.60 -2.07
C ALA A 65 13.67 -10.74 -1.98
N SER A 66 12.98 -11.05 -3.08
CA SER A 66 12.03 -12.17 -3.16
C SER A 66 12.71 -13.53 -2.98
N ARG A 67 13.92 -13.70 -3.52
CA ARG A 67 14.72 -14.93 -3.36
C ARG A 67 15.14 -15.17 -1.91
N GLU A 68 15.54 -14.11 -1.20
CA GLU A 68 15.93 -14.24 0.22
C GLU A 68 14.75 -14.61 1.13
N ALA A 69 13.53 -14.25 0.74
CA ALA A 69 12.29 -14.55 1.47
C ALA A 69 11.47 -15.69 0.85
N LEU A 70 12.07 -16.53 0.00
CA LEU A 70 11.36 -17.61 -0.68
C LEU A 70 10.67 -18.55 0.32
N GLY A 71 9.38 -18.85 0.07
CA GLY A 71 8.55 -19.67 0.95
C GLY A 71 8.06 -18.99 2.23
N ALA A 72 8.43 -17.73 2.50
CA ALA A 72 7.94 -16.97 3.66
C ALA A 72 6.58 -16.29 3.40
N PHE A 73 6.17 -16.18 2.14
CA PHE A 73 4.92 -15.53 1.74
C PHE A 73 4.23 -16.30 0.61
N ASN A 74 2.94 -16.02 0.41
CA ASN A 74 2.14 -16.44 -0.73
C ASN A 74 1.77 -15.27 -1.65
N ILE A 75 1.72 -14.04 -1.10
CA ILE A 75 1.49 -12.84 -1.89
C ILE A 75 2.60 -11.84 -1.59
N LEU A 76 3.28 -11.38 -2.64
CA LEU A 76 4.19 -10.23 -2.58
C LEU A 76 3.49 -9.02 -3.20
N PHE A 77 3.26 -8.02 -2.38
CA PHE A 77 2.86 -6.70 -2.81
C PHE A 77 4.09 -5.93 -3.27
N ILE A 78 4.03 -5.33 -4.45
CA ILE A 78 5.06 -4.40 -4.95
C ILE A 78 4.44 -3.02 -5.01
N HIS A 79 4.98 -2.09 -4.22
CA HIS A 79 4.56 -0.69 -4.26
C HIS A 79 5.57 0.16 -5.04
N THR A 80 5.02 0.98 -5.94
CA THR A 80 5.69 2.13 -6.58
C THR A 80 4.68 3.26 -6.68
N ASP A 81 5.17 4.50 -6.65
CA ASP A 81 4.38 5.67 -7.01
C ASP A 81 4.05 5.65 -8.52
N GLY A 82 2.88 6.19 -8.89
CA GLY A 82 2.37 6.25 -10.26
C GLY A 82 2.81 7.47 -11.06
N ALA A 83 3.37 8.51 -10.41
CA ALA A 83 3.83 9.74 -11.06
C ALA A 83 2.79 10.45 -11.99
N GLY A 84 1.49 10.22 -11.76
CA GLY A 84 0.38 10.74 -12.55
C GLY A 84 -0.24 9.73 -13.52
N ASP A 85 0.39 8.57 -13.72
CA ASP A 85 -0.08 7.49 -14.58
C ASP A 85 0.22 6.13 -13.94
N SER A 86 -0.71 5.65 -13.10
CA SER A 86 -0.55 4.38 -12.39
C SER A 86 -0.43 3.18 -13.32
N LEU A 87 -1.05 3.21 -14.50
CA LEU A 87 -0.98 2.10 -15.46
C LEU A 87 0.41 2.02 -16.09
N ALA A 88 0.96 3.16 -16.54
CA ALA A 88 2.31 3.21 -17.07
C ALA A 88 3.34 2.78 -16.02
N ALA A 89 3.23 3.30 -14.78
CA ALA A 89 4.13 2.92 -13.69
C ALA A 89 4.03 1.42 -13.36
N TYR A 90 2.83 0.85 -13.36
CA TYR A 90 2.65 -0.59 -13.18
C TYR A 90 3.34 -1.40 -14.29
N GLU A 91 3.11 -1.05 -15.55
CA GLU A 91 3.67 -1.74 -16.72
C GLU A 91 5.19 -1.63 -16.79
N GLU A 92 5.76 -0.51 -16.34
CA GLU A 92 7.21 -0.26 -16.38
C GLU A 92 7.96 -0.82 -15.17
N ARG A 93 7.35 -0.87 -13.98
CA ARG A 93 8.07 -1.16 -12.72
C ARG A 93 7.60 -2.41 -12.00
N VAL A 94 6.30 -2.71 -12.03
CA VAL A 94 5.72 -3.88 -11.33
C VAL A 94 5.76 -5.10 -12.24
N LYS A 95 5.25 -4.96 -13.47
CA LYS A 95 5.11 -6.08 -14.41
C LYS A 95 6.43 -6.75 -14.77
N PRO A 96 7.54 -6.05 -15.04
CA PRO A 96 8.81 -6.71 -15.35
C PRO A 96 9.33 -7.54 -14.16
N ALA A 97 9.19 -7.03 -12.94
CA ALA A 97 9.54 -7.75 -11.73
C ALA A 97 8.66 -8.99 -11.54
N ARG A 98 7.35 -8.86 -11.72
CA ARG A 98 6.41 -10.00 -11.68
C ARG A 98 6.80 -11.07 -12.69
N ASP A 99 6.95 -10.70 -13.96
CA ASP A 99 7.20 -11.64 -15.05
C ASP A 99 8.56 -12.34 -14.84
N ARG A 100 9.56 -11.62 -14.34
CA ARG A 100 10.86 -12.18 -13.98
C ARG A 100 10.78 -13.13 -12.80
N ILE A 101 10.06 -12.78 -11.73
CA ILE A 101 9.87 -13.65 -10.56
C ILE A 101 9.18 -14.95 -10.95
N LEU A 102 8.08 -14.87 -11.72
CA LEU A 102 7.33 -16.04 -12.19
C LEU A 102 8.17 -16.95 -13.11
N THR A 103 9.08 -16.36 -13.89
CA THR A 103 10.01 -17.11 -14.75
C THR A 103 11.13 -17.75 -13.95
N ASP A 104 11.79 -17.00 -13.06
CA ASP A 104 13.03 -17.40 -12.40
C ASP A 104 12.82 -18.28 -11.16
N LEU A 105 11.72 -18.10 -10.43
CA LEU A 105 11.41 -18.87 -9.21
C LEU A 105 10.49 -20.06 -9.52
N GLY A 106 10.12 -20.25 -10.79
CA GLY A 106 9.21 -21.29 -11.25
C GLY A 106 7.76 -21.03 -10.85
N LYS A 107 6.85 -21.93 -11.25
CA LYS A 107 5.41 -21.90 -10.92
C LYS A 107 5.12 -22.21 -9.43
N GLN A 108 5.90 -21.65 -8.51
CA GLN A 108 5.61 -21.77 -7.08
C GLN A 108 4.38 -20.92 -6.71
N GLN A 109 3.83 -21.20 -5.53
CA GLN A 109 2.52 -20.70 -5.08
C GLN A 109 2.53 -19.21 -4.69
N GLU A 110 3.50 -18.42 -5.12
CA GLU A 110 3.51 -16.98 -4.88
C GLU A 110 2.71 -16.22 -5.96
N ARG A 111 2.04 -15.15 -5.56
CA ARG A 111 1.42 -14.18 -6.46
C ARG A 111 1.97 -12.80 -6.20
N ILE A 112 2.11 -12.04 -7.27
CA ILE A 112 2.58 -10.66 -7.22
C ILE A 112 1.40 -9.77 -7.46
N VAL A 113 1.23 -8.77 -6.61
CA VAL A 113 0.14 -7.79 -6.69
C VAL A 113 0.75 -6.38 -6.67
N GLY A 114 0.42 -5.55 -7.64
CA GLY A 114 0.87 -4.17 -7.68
C GLY A 114 0.04 -3.27 -6.78
N VAL A 115 0.71 -2.39 -6.04
CA VAL A 115 0.08 -1.35 -5.21
C VAL A 115 0.54 -0.01 -5.75
N VAL A 116 -0.17 0.51 -6.76
CA VAL A 116 0.27 1.70 -7.52
C VAL A 116 -0.79 2.79 -7.44
N PRO A 117 -0.66 3.77 -6.52
CA PRO A 117 -1.52 4.96 -6.54
C PRO A 117 -1.27 5.78 -7.82
N VAL A 118 -2.24 6.59 -8.27
CA VAL A 118 -2.05 7.47 -9.46
C VAL A 118 -0.84 8.39 -9.30
N ARG A 119 -0.65 8.98 -8.12
CA ARG A 119 0.55 9.74 -7.79
C ARG A 119 1.36 9.03 -6.73
N GLU A 120 1.15 9.38 -5.47
CA GLU A 120 1.94 8.87 -4.35
C GLU A 120 1.04 8.23 -3.29
N MET A 121 1.61 7.43 -2.40
CA MET A 121 0.90 6.82 -1.28
C MET A 121 0.09 7.82 -0.46
N GLU A 122 0.60 9.06 -0.29
CA GLU A 122 -0.08 10.13 0.44
C GLU A 122 -1.47 10.44 -0.11
N ALA A 123 -1.73 10.24 -1.42
CA ALA A 123 -3.07 10.45 -1.98
C ALA A 123 -4.09 9.52 -1.31
N TRP A 124 -3.71 8.27 -1.01
CA TRP A 124 -4.57 7.31 -0.32
C TRP A 124 -4.75 7.63 1.16
N THR A 125 -3.84 8.40 1.78
CA THR A 125 -4.02 8.87 3.16
C THR A 125 -5.09 9.98 3.26
N LEU A 126 -5.32 10.71 2.16
CA LEU A 126 -6.24 11.83 2.08
C LEU A 126 -7.71 11.42 1.82
N VAL A 127 -7.98 10.13 1.60
CA VAL A 127 -9.33 9.60 1.30
C VAL A 127 -10.29 9.66 2.47
N ASP A 128 -9.75 9.71 3.69
CA ASP A 128 -10.51 9.57 4.93
C ASP A 128 -10.06 10.60 5.98
N GLY A 129 -10.79 11.72 6.01
CA GLY A 129 -10.56 12.78 6.99
C GLY A 129 -10.71 12.33 8.45
N GLU A 130 -11.55 11.33 8.74
CA GLU A 130 -11.67 10.81 10.12
C GLU A 130 -10.42 10.05 10.55
N ALA A 131 -9.81 9.28 9.64
CA ALA A 131 -8.56 8.59 9.90
C ALA A 131 -7.42 9.60 10.18
N LEU A 132 -7.33 10.66 9.39
CA LEU A 132 -6.38 11.76 9.61
C LEU A 132 -6.63 12.47 10.94
N ARG A 133 -7.88 12.82 11.27
CA ARG A 133 -8.24 13.42 12.56
C ARG A 133 -7.83 12.54 13.73
N GLY A 134 -8.16 11.25 13.65
CA GLY A 134 -7.85 10.27 14.67
C GLY A 134 -6.34 10.06 14.86
N ALA A 135 -5.57 10.05 13.76
CA ALA A 135 -4.12 9.92 13.82
C ALA A 135 -3.45 11.20 14.37
N PHE A 136 -3.86 12.37 13.89
CA PHE A 136 -3.30 13.65 14.31
C PHE A 136 -3.79 14.12 15.69
N GLY A 137 -4.86 13.53 16.21
CA GLY A 137 -5.47 13.93 17.48
C GLY A 137 -6.11 15.30 17.41
N THR A 138 -6.82 15.60 16.32
CA THR A 138 -7.40 16.92 16.05
C THR A 138 -8.91 16.86 15.83
N VAL A 139 -9.60 17.95 16.16
CA VAL A 139 -11.03 18.16 15.93
C VAL A 139 -11.31 19.02 14.68
N LEU A 140 -10.26 19.40 13.94
CA LEU A 140 -10.41 20.16 12.70
C LEU A 140 -11.14 19.32 11.65
N ASN A 141 -12.17 19.91 11.04
CA ASN A 141 -12.90 19.28 9.94
C ASN A 141 -12.08 19.28 8.63
N ASP A 142 -12.58 18.60 7.60
CA ASP A 142 -11.89 18.42 6.32
C ASP A 142 -11.52 19.77 5.66
N GLU A 143 -12.44 20.74 5.72
CA GLU A 143 -12.23 22.08 5.16
C GLU A 143 -11.12 22.83 5.90
N ALA A 144 -11.12 22.78 7.23
CA ALA A 144 -10.06 23.37 8.04
C ALA A 144 -8.73 22.69 7.77
N LEU A 145 -8.66 21.36 7.67
CA LEU A 145 -7.45 20.62 7.29
C LEU A 145 -7.02 20.92 5.85
N GLY A 146 -7.94 21.31 4.96
CA GLY A 146 -7.67 21.54 3.54
C GLY A 146 -7.52 20.25 2.74
N ILE A 147 -8.20 19.19 3.19
CA ILE A 147 -8.26 17.92 2.45
C ILE A 147 -9.52 17.91 1.55
N PRO A 148 -9.52 17.13 0.45
CA PRO A 148 -10.65 17.12 -0.48
C PRO A 148 -11.96 16.70 0.20
N LYS A 149 -13.06 17.36 -0.18
CA LYS A 149 -14.40 17.02 0.33
C LYS A 149 -14.94 15.71 -0.25
N ARG A 150 -14.48 15.32 -1.45
CA ARG A 150 -14.90 14.08 -2.11
C ARG A 150 -13.69 13.16 -2.23
N THR A 151 -13.86 11.93 -1.77
CA THR A 151 -12.80 10.92 -1.79
C THR A 151 -12.27 10.65 -3.20
N ARG A 152 -13.14 10.63 -4.21
CA ARG A 152 -12.73 10.42 -5.61
C ARG A 152 -11.79 11.50 -6.18
N ASP A 153 -11.71 12.67 -5.54
CA ASP A 153 -10.90 13.78 -6.05
C ASP A 153 -9.41 13.65 -5.63
N VAL A 154 -9.07 12.71 -4.75
CA VAL A 154 -7.70 12.60 -4.19
C VAL A 154 -6.65 12.26 -5.24
N GLU A 155 -7.00 11.46 -6.26
CA GLU A 155 -6.07 11.09 -7.33
C GLU A 155 -5.79 12.25 -8.29
N GLY A 156 -6.66 13.27 -8.30
CA GLY A 156 -6.45 14.49 -9.06
C GLY A 156 -5.48 15.47 -8.40
N ILE A 157 -5.13 15.28 -7.12
CA ILE A 157 -4.23 16.19 -6.39
C ILE A 157 -2.83 16.13 -7.00
N PHE A 158 -2.28 17.29 -7.37
CA PHE A 158 -0.96 17.38 -7.99
C PHE A 158 0.19 16.95 -7.07
N ASP A 159 0.15 17.37 -5.81
CA ASP A 159 1.19 17.12 -4.82
C ASP A 159 0.53 16.67 -3.50
N PRO A 160 0.20 15.37 -3.37
CA PRO A 160 -0.49 14.86 -2.19
C PRO A 160 0.39 14.95 -0.93
N LYS A 161 1.72 14.80 -1.05
CA LYS A 161 2.67 15.05 0.05
C LYS A 161 2.53 16.46 0.61
N GLN A 162 2.50 17.47 -0.25
CA GLN A 162 2.34 18.86 0.17
C GLN A 162 0.99 19.08 0.85
N VAL A 163 -0.11 18.53 0.31
CA VAL A 163 -1.44 18.67 0.93
C VAL A 163 -1.47 18.05 2.33
N LEU A 164 -0.87 16.86 2.48
CA LEU A 164 -0.80 16.17 3.76
C LEU A 164 0.07 16.93 4.79
N GLU A 165 1.25 17.43 4.37
CA GLU A 165 2.12 18.27 5.21
C GLU A 165 1.42 19.58 5.64
N GLN A 166 0.68 20.22 4.73
CA GLN A 166 -0.10 21.42 5.06
C GLN A 166 -1.22 21.10 6.05
N ALA A 167 -1.94 20.00 5.86
CA ALA A 167 -2.98 19.56 6.79
C ALA A 167 -2.40 19.33 8.19
N TYR A 168 -1.28 18.63 8.30
CA TYR A 168 -0.58 18.45 9.58
C TYR A 168 -0.07 19.78 10.16
N GLY A 169 0.47 20.67 9.32
CA GLY A 169 0.88 22.02 9.67
C GLY A 169 -0.21 22.84 10.37
N LYS A 170 -1.46 22.72 9.92
CA LYS A 170 -2.62 23.37 10.55
C LYS A 170 -2.97 22.79 11.92
N VAL A 171 -2.67 21.52 12.17
CA VAL A 171 -2.86 20.89 13.49
C VAL A 171 -1.84 21.39 14.51
N VAL A 172 -0.57 21.45 14.12
CA VAL A 172 0.51 21.90 15.02
C VAL A 172 0.50 23.43 15.22
N GLY A 173 0.01 24.17 14.23
CA GLY A 173 -0.06 25.64 14.24
C GLY A 173 1.33 26.31 14.29
N SER A 174 1.38 27.55 14.81
CA SER A 174 2.63 28.32 15.02
C SER A 174 3.48 27.79 16.19
N ARG A 175 3.03 26.76 16.91
CA ARG A 175 3.77 26.23 18.06
C ARG A 175 5.11 25.67 17.58
N ARG A 176 6.20 26.34 18.01
CA ARG A 176 7.62 26.00 17.82
C ARG A 176 7.84 24.52 17.51
N ARG A 177 8.28 24.23 16.28
CA ARG A 177 8.88 22.97 15.81
C ARG A 177 8.37 21.74 16.57
N SER A 178 7.18 21.26 16.19
CA SER A 178 6.81 19.87 16.51
C SER A 178 8.00 18.98 16.16
N LYS A 179 8.46 18.15 17.11
CA LYS A 179 9.50 17.16 16.84
C LYS A 179 8.99 16.04 15.92
N ARG A 180 7.67 15.87 15.87
CA ARG A 180 7.01 14.86 15.04
C ARG A 180 6.80 15.37 13.62
N LYS A 181 7.03 14.51 12.65
CA LYS A 181 6.76 14.72 11.23
C LYS A 181 5.47 14.01 10.84
N VAL A 182 4.91 14.36 9.68
CA VAL A 182 3.69 13.71 9.19
C VAL A 182 3.89 12.20 8.99
N ALA A 183 5.11 11.80 8.58
CA ALA A 183 5.51 10.41 8.46
C ALA A 183 5.29 9.61 9.75
N ASP A 184 5.48 10.20 10.93
CA ASP A 184 5.30 9.52 12.22
C ASP A 184 3.84 9.13 12.52
N PHE A 185 2.92 9.40 11.60
CA PHE A 185 1.50 9.09 11.70
C PHE A 185 1.02 8.11 10.62
N PHE A 186 1.83 7.71 9.65
CA PHE A 186 1.38 6.85 8.54
C PHE A 186 0.85 5.49 8.99
N ASP A 187 1.50 4.87 9.97
CA ASP A 187 1.02 3.62 10.59
C ASP A 187 -0.36 3.81 11.22
N ALA A 188 -0.51 4.86 12.04
CA ALA A 188 -1.78 5.20 12.67
C ALA A 188 -2.88 5.53 11.65
N ILE A 189 -2.54 6.18 10.53
CA ILE A 189 -3.48 6.46 9.44
C ILE A 189 -3.88 5.15 8.74
N GLY A 190 -2.91 4.28 8.42
CA GLY A 190 -3.17 2.97 7.78
C GLY A 190 -4.02 2.03 8.63
N GLU A 191 -3.87 2.06 9.95
CA GLU A 191 -4.75 1.34 10.88
C GLU A 191 -6.20 1.87 10.89
N ARG A 192 -6.39 3.16 10.65
CA ARG A 192 -7.68 3.85 10.83
C ARG A 192 -8.45 4.06 9.53
N VAL A 193 -7.74 4.15 8.40
CA VAL A 193 -8.35 4.42 7.09
C VAL A 193 -9.45 3.41 6.81
N ARG A 194 -10.63 3.91 6.46
CA ARG A 194 -11.76 3.08 6.09
C ARG A 194 -11.57 2.49 4.71
N LEU A 195 -11.62 1.16 4.60
CA LEU A 195 -11.43 0.47 3.32
C LEU A 195 -12.54 0.84 2.32
N GLU A 196 -13.75 1.11 2.80
CA GLU A 196 -14.85 1.62 1.97
C GLU A 196 -14.54 2.97 1.31
N ARG A 197 -13.70 3.82 1.94
CA ARG A 197 -13.25 5.08 1.33
C ARG A 197 -12.19 4.84 0.27
N LEU A 198 -11.22 3.96 0.56
CA LEU A 198 -10.23 3.55 -0.43
C LEU A 198 -10.89 2.94 -1.68
N ARG A 199 -11.99 2.18 -1.52
CA ARG A 199 -12.77 1.63 -2.63
C ARG A 199 -13.48 2.67 -3.49
N GLU A 200 -13.57 3.93 -3.08
CA GLU A 200 -14.07 5.01 -3.95
C GLU A 200 -13.02 5.50 -4.96
N VAL A 201 -11.77 5.01 -4.84
CA VAL A 201 -10.61 5.48 -5.60
C VAL A 201 -10.22 4.47 -6.70
N PRO A 202 -10.18 4.86 -7.99
CA PRO A 202 -9.89 3.97 -9.11
C PRO A 202 -8.63 3.10 -8.97
N ALA A 203 -7.46 3.66 -8.65
CA ALA A 203 -6.25 2.83 -8.59
C ALA A 203 -6.28 1.83 -7.44
N TYR A 204 -6.98 2.15 -6.34
CA TYR A 204 -7.20 1.17 -5.27
C TYR A 204 -8.13 0.05 -5.73
N GLN A 205 -9.17 0.35 -6.52
CA GLN A 205 -10.04 -0.69 -7.08
C GLN A 205 -9.25 -1.64 -8.00
N ASP A 206 -8.30 -1.13 -8.78
CA ASP A 206 -7.48 -1.96 -9.66
C ASP A 206 -6.53 -2.87 -8.86
N PHE A 207 -5.90 -2.32 -7.82
CA PHE A 207 -5.17 -3.12 -6.81
C PHE A 207 -6.05 -4.22 -6.18
N GLU A 208 -7.26 -3.88 -5.71
CA GLU A 208 -8.13 -4.82 -5.02
C GLU A 208 -8.61 -5.95 -5.97
N LYS A 209 -8.88 -5.64 -7.24
CA LYS A 209 -9.20 -6.65 -8.28
C LYS A 209 -8.03 -7.59 -8.54
N GLU A 210 -6.80 -7.07 -8.61
CA GLU A 210 -5.60 -7.90 -8.78
C GLU A 210 -5.40 -8.82 -7.56
N LEU A 211 -5.58 -8.29 -6.34
CA LEU A 211 -5.52 -9.09 -5.11
C LEU A 211 -6.59 -10.19 -5.10
N GLN A 212 -7.83 -9.89 -5.49
CA GLN A 212 -8.89 -10.89 -5.62
C GLN A 212 -8.50 -11.98 -6.64
N THR A 213 -7.94 -11.59 -7.78
CA THR A 213 -7.46 -12.53 -8.80
C THR A 213 -6.37 -13.44 -8.25
N ALA A 214 -5.38 -12.88 -7.56
CA ALA A 214 -4.33 -13.64 -6.88
C ALA A 214 -4.92 -14.65 -5.86
N LEU A 215 -5.92 -14.24 -5.08
CA LEU A 215 -6.57 -15.13 -4.10
C LEU A 215 -7.40 -16.25 -4.74
N ILE A 216 -8.03 -16.00 -5.90
CA ILE A 216 -8.68 -17.04 -6.73
C ILE A 216 -7.64 -18.03 -7.24
N GLU A 217 -6.55 -17.54 -7.83
CA GLU A 217 -5.49 -18.40 -8.39
C GLU A 217 -4.75 -19.25 -7.35
N LEU A 218 -4.71 -18.79 -6.10
CA LEU A 218 -4.19 -19.52 -4.94
C LEU A 218 -5.22 -20.50 -4.33
N GLY A 219 -6.44 -20.51 -4.85
CA GLY A 219 -7.53 -21.36 -4.40
C GLY A 219 -8.10 -20.99 -3.03
N TYR A 220 -7.99 -19.71 -2.63
CA TYR A 220 -8.68 -19.20 -1.44
C TYR A 220 -10.14 -18.90 -1.72
N PHE A 221 -10.43 -18.32 -2.88
CA PHE A 221 -11.78 -17.93 -3.30
C PHE A 221 -12.40 -18.97 -4.22
N SER A 222 -13.71 -18.82 -4.45
CA SER A 222 -14.49 -19.69 -5.32
C SER A 222 -14.62 -19.22 -6.73
#